data_AF-R1BJM7-F1
#
_entry.id   AF-R1BJM7-F1
#
_cell.length_a   1.000
_cell.length_b   1.000
_cell.length_c   1.000
_cell.angle_alpha   90.00
_cell.angle_beta   90.00
_cell.angle_gamma   90.00
#
_symmetry.space_group_name_H-M   'P 1'
#
loop_
_entity.id
_entity.type
_entity.pdbx_description
1 polymer ?
#
loop_
_entity_poly.entity_id
_entity_poly.type
_entity_poly.pdbx_seq_one_letter_code
_entity_poly.pdbx_strand_id
1 'polypeptide(L)'
;LGLDVGGSSSVIAVARRGGVDVLVNEATERSTPSLVGFDGRRRRLGLSASATRSRSPEDVIAPKRLVGPKSAESLQPRPAVSLKTSGDGSVSAEVEYCGQRRTFTAVQLFAMLLRHLAATAERDHGSALREAVIAVPHRYSAEQRQAVLDAARLAG
;
A
#
# COMPACT_ATOMS: atom_id res chain seq x y z
N LEU A 1 -10.16 3.87 13.05
CA LEU A 1 -8.79 3.47 12.67
C LEU A 1 -8.05 4.67 12.07
N GLY A 2 -6.82 4.97 12.48
CA GLY A 2 -5.96 5.98 11.86
C GLY A 2 -4.80 5.32 11.13
N LEU A 3 -4.61 5.66 9.86
CA LEU A 3 -3.53 5.13 9.03
C LEU A 3 -2.69 6.28 8.48
N ASP A 4 -1.43 6.34 8.89
CA ASP A 4 -0.43 7.12 8.16
C ASP A 4 0.29 6.19 7.21
N VAL A 5 0.02 6.30 5.91
CA VAL A 5 0.67 5.46 4.90
C VAL A 5 1.73 6.28 4.18
N GLY A 6 2.99 6.17 4.58
CA GLY A 6 4.11 6.82 3.90
C GLY A 6 4.55 6.09 2.63
N GLY A 7 5.47 6.72 1.89
CA GLY A 7 6.08 6.12 0.69
C GLY A 7 7.01 4.93 0.98
N SER A 8 7.54 4.85 2.21
CA SER A 8 8.47 3.81 2.65
C SER A 8 7.88 2.93 3.75
N SER A 9 7.23 3.54 4.75
CA SER A 9 6.60 2.86 5.86
C SER A 9 5.25 3.47 6.21
N SER A 10 4.44 2.69 6.93
CA SER A 10 3.11 3.03 7.41
C SER A 10 3.03 2.83 8.92
N VAL A 11 2.24 3.67 9.58
CA VAL A 11 1.94 3.61 11.02
C VAL A 11 0.44 3.43 11.21
N ILE A 12 0.09 2.57 12.16
CA ILE A 12 -1.29 2.23 12.49
C ILE A 12 -1.59 2.77 13.88
N ALA A 13 -2.67 3.53 14.01
CA ALA A 13 -3.14 4.05 15.29
C ALA A 13 -4.62 3.76 15.51
N VAL A 14 -5.02 3.53 16.77
CA VAL A 14 -6.41 3.32 17.15
C VAL A 14 -6.75 4.24 18.31
N ALA A 15 -7.84 5.01 18.15
CA ALA A 15 -8.40 5.79 19.24
C ALA A 15 -9.11 4.87 20.23
N ARG A 16 -8.78 4.99 21.52
CA ARG A 16 -9.34 4.21 22.62
C ARG A 16 -9.76 5.15 23.76
N ARG A 17 -10.38 4.59 24.80
CA ARG A 17 -10.73 5.37 26.00
C ARG A 17 -9.45 5.95 26.63
N GLY A 18 -9.36 7.28 26.69
CA GLY A 18 -8.26 7.98 27.34
C GLY A 18 -7.07 8.31 26.43
N GLY A 19 -7.11 7.98 25.13
CA GLY A 19 -6.02 8.37 24.23
C GLY A 19 -5.99 7.66 22.87
N VAL A 20 -4.82 7.70 22.25
CA VAL A 20 -4.53 7.07 20.96
C VAL A 20 -3.35 6.12 21.14
N ASP A 21 -3.54 4.87 20.77
CA ASP A 21 -2.49 3.85 20.81
C ASP A 21 -1.90 3.66 19.41
N VAL A 22 -0.56 3.62 19.33
CA VAL A 22 0.17 3.24 18.11
C VAL A 22 0.44 1.74 18.18
N LEU A 23 -0.09 1.02 17.19
CA LEU A 23 -0.07 -0.43 17.17
C LEU A 23 1.28 -0.97 16.66
N VAL A 24 1.61 -2.18 17.09
CA VAL A 24 2.75 -2.93 16.58
C VAL A 24 2.30 -3.94 15.52
N ASN A 25 3.18 -4.24 14.58
CA ASN A 25 2.98 -5.31 13.60
C ASN A 25 3.40 -6.68 14.16
N GLU A 26 3.38 -7.71 13.31
CA GLU A 26 3.75 -9.08 13.67
C GLU A 26 5.20 -9.26 14.16
N ALA A 27 6.09 -8.30 13.90
CA ALA A 27 7.46 -8.28 14.42
C ALA A 27 7.62 -7.35 15.62
N THR A 28 6.52 -6.93 16.27
CA THR A 28 6.51 -6.01 17.42
C THR A 28 7.04 -4.60 17.12
N GLU A 29 7.06 -4.21 15.84
CA GLU A 29 7.50 -2.89 15.41
C GLU A 29 6.31 -1.96 15.16
N ARG A 30 6.44 -0.67 15.50
CA ARG A 30 5.40 0.36 15.26
C ARG A 30 5.38 0.90 13.82
N SER A 31 6.35 0.49 13.00
CA SER A 31 6.51 0.93 11.61
C SER A 31 6.40 -0.30 10.71
N THR A 32 5.45 -0.29 9.78
CA THR A 32 5.24 -1.38 8.82
C THR A 32 5.70 -0.93 7.43
N PRO A 33 6.57 -1.65 6.72
CA PRO A 33 6.97 -1.26 5.37
C PRO A 33 5.76 -1.07 4.43
N SER A 34 5.72 0.01 3.66
CA SER A 34 4.64 0.33 2.71
C SER A 34 4.82 -0.41 1.39
N LEU A 35 4.93 -1.74 1.46
CA LEU A 35 5.31 -2.57 0.32
C LEU A 35 4.26 -3.66 0.04
N VAL A 36 4.05 -3.88 -1.25
CA VAL A 36 3.29 -4.99 -1.81
C VAL A 36 4.23 -5.78 -2.71
N GLY A 37 4.31 -7.08 -2.48
CA GLY A 37 5.14 -8.00 -3.24
C GLY A 37 4.34 -9.17 -3.78
N PHE A 38 4.82 -9.77 -4.86
CA PHE A 38 4.25 -10.99 -5.44
C PHE A 38 5.33 -12.07 -5.45
N ASP A 39 4.95 -13.30 -5.09
CA ASP A 39 5.88 -14.44 -4.96
C ASP A 39 5.14 -15.72 -5.35
N GLY A 40 5.28 -16.12 -6.62
CA GLY A 40 4.56 -17.25 -7.21
C GLY A 40 3.05 -17.04 -7.12
N ARG A 41 2.38 -17.77 -6.20
CA ARG A 41 0.92 -17.68 -5.96
C ARG A 41 0.55 -16.83 -4.74
N ARG A 42 1.54 -16.30 -4.01
CA ARG A 42 1.33 -15.55 -2.76
C ARG A 42 1.50 -14.06 -2.99
N ARG A 43 0.68 -13.28 -2.32
CA ARG A 43 0.92 -11.84 -2.11
C ARG A 43 1.68 -11.69 -0.81
N ARG A 44 2.74 -10.89 -0.84
CA ARG A 44 3.57 -10.49 0.30
C ARG A 44 3.21 -9.05 0.62
N LEU A 45 2.97 -8.72 1.88
CA LEU A 45 2.56 -7.37 2.30
C LEU A 45 3.40 -6.97 3.50
N GLY A 46 3.70 -5.67 3.63
CA GLY A 46 4.41 -5.18 4.81
C GLY A 46 5.82 -5.74 4.92
N LEU A 47 6.14 -6.25 6.12
CA LEU A 47 7.40 -6.90 6.44
C LEU A 47 7.70 -8.08 5.50
N SER A 48 6.67 -8.86 5.15
CA SER A 48 6.85 -10.02 4.28
C SER A 48 7.28 -9.62 2.85
N ALA A 49 6.80 -8.48 2.34
CA ALA A 49 7.25 -7.94 1.05
C ALA A 49 8.65 -7.33 1.15
N SER A 50 8.97 -6.70 2.28
CA SER A 50 10.30 -6.15 2.53
C SER A 50 11.38 -7.25 2.51
N ALA A 51 11.10 -8.41 3.11
CA ALA A 51 12.01 -9.54 3.18
C ALA A 51 12.38 -10.13 1.80
N THR A 52 11.50 -10.02 0.80
CA THR A 52 11.74 -10.56 -0.55
C THR A 52 12.36 -9.53 -1.51
N ARG A 53 12.38 -8.24 -1.14
CA ARG A 53 12.76 -7.13 -2.02
C ARG A 53 14.16 -7.25 -2.60
N SER A 54 15.13 -7.75 -1.83
CA SER A 54 16.52 -7.90 -2.31
C SER A 54 16.66 -9.02 -3.33
N ARG A 55 15.80 -10.03 -3.29
CA ARG A 55 15.84 -11.21 -4.17
C ARG A 55 14.99 -11.03 -5.44
N SER A 56 13.84 -10.37 -5.30
CA SER A 56 12.88 -10.16 -6.40
C SER A 56 12.40 -8.70 -6.41
N PRO A 57 13.31 -7.73 -6.62
CA PRO A 57 12.95 -6.30 -6.62
C PRO A 57 11.94 -5.91 -7.70
N GLU A 58 11.86 -6.68 -8.79
CA GLU A 58 10.93 -6.52 -9.91
C GLU A 58 9.48 -6.90 -9.59
N ASP A 59 9.24 -7.59 -8.47
CA ASP A 59 7.90 -8.00 -8.02
C ASP A 59 7.47 -7.29 -6.73
N VAL A 60 8.28 -6.35 -6.22
CA VAL A 60 8.00 -5.58 -5.00
C VAL A 60 7.83 -4.09 -5.30
N ILE A 61 6.67 -3.54 -4.96
CA ILE A 61 6.25 -2.18 -5.28
C ILE A 61 5.80 -1.41 -4.02
N ALA A 62 6.11 -0.12 -3.99
CA ALA A 62 5.59 0.84 -3.02
C ALA A 62 4.36 1.56 -3.61
N PRO A 63 3.11 1.22 -3.22
CA PRO A 63 1.92 1.65 -3.94
C PRO A 63 1.73 3.16 -4.00
N LYS A 64 2.04 3.87 -2.90
CA LYS A 64 1.87 5.32 -2.80
C LYS A 64 2.68 6.11 -3.84
N ARG A 65 3.76 5.53 -4.37
CA ARG A 65 4.54 6.14 -5.46
C ARG A 65 3.76 6.16 -6.77
N LEU A 66 2.86 5.21 -7.01
CA LEU A 66 2.09 5.11 -8.25
C LEU A 66 0.84 5.99 -8.25
N VAL A 67 0.48 6.59 -7.11
CA VAL A 67 -0.65 7.51 -7.01
C VAL A 67 -0.21 8.89 -7.46
N GLY A 68 -0.67 9.30 -8.65
CA GLY A 68 -0.52 10.67 -9.14
C GLY A 68 0.54 11.00 -10.20
N PRO A 69 1.60 10.21 -10.45
CA PRO A 69 2.46 10.41 -11.61
C PRO A 69 1.64 10.43 -12.90
N LYS A 70 2.03 11.30 -13.84
CA LYS A 70 1.40 11.41 -15.16
C LYS A 70 1.92 10.38 -16.17
N SER A 71 3.03 9.73 -15.85
CA SER A 71 3.62 8.64 -16.62
C SER A 71 4.64 7.87 -15.78
N ALA A 72 4.95 6.65 -16.19
CA ALA A 72 5.98 5.81 -15.57
C ALA A 72 7.37 6.47 -15.58
N GLU A 73 7.70 7.25 -16.62
CA GLU A 73 8.98 7.94 -16.81
C GLU A 73 9.21 9.07 -15.80
N SER A 74 8.12 9.66 -15.29
CA SER A 74 8.19 10.73 -14.29
C SER A 74 8.58 10.23 -12.89
N LEU A 75 8.60 8.91 -12.66
CA LEU A 75 8.92 8.32 -11.37
C LEU A 75 10.43 8.22 -11.12
N GLN A 76 10.92 9.05 -10.20
CA GLN A 76 12.31 9.04 -9.75
C GLN A 76 12.42 8.68 -8.25
N PRO A 77 13.41 7.86 -7.84
CA PRO A 77 14.24 7.00 -8.70
C PRO A 77 13.39 5.91 -9.37
N ARG A 78 13.77 5.48 -10.58
CA ARG A 78 12.99 4.47 -11.33
C ARG A 78 12.83 3.18 -10.51
N PRO A 79 11.59 2.70 -10.28
CA PRO A 79 11.38 1.41 -9.62
C PRO A 79 11.98 0.26 -10.45
N ALA A 80 12.40 -0.81 -9.78
CA ALA A 80 12.78 -2.05 -10.46
C ALA A 80 11.57 -2.77 -11.08
N VAL A 81 10.38 -2.59 -10.49
CA VAL A 81 9.11 -3.09 -11.03
C VAL A 81 8.87 -2.52 -12.43
N SER A 82 8.36 -3.35 -13.34
CA SER A 82 7.93 -2.89 -14.66
C SER A 82 6.66 -2.05 -14.52
N LEU A 83 6.65 -0.86 -15.13
CA LEU A 83 5.51 0.07 -15.07
C LEU A 83 4.91 0.28 -16.45
N LYS A 84 3.59 0.47 -16.48
CA LYS A 84 2.82 0.84 -17.68
C LYS A 84 2.10 2.16 -17.43
N THR A 85 2.13 3.02 -18.45
CA THR A 85 1.32 4.24 -18.51
C THR A 85 0.09 3.93 -19.35
N SER A 86 -1.10 4.20 -18.81
CA SER A 86 -2.37 4.10 -19.54
C SER A 86 -2.61 5.36 -20.37
N GLY A 87 -3.57 5.32 -21.30
CA GLY A 87 -3.90 6.46 -22.16
C GLY A 87 -4.37 7.73 -21.41
N ASP A 88 -4.86 7.57 -20.19
CA ASP A 88 -5.24 8.66 -19.28
C ASP A 88 -4.08 9.19 -18.42
N GLY A 89 -2.86 8.67 -18.61
CA GLY A 89 -1.67 9.03 -17.84
C GLY A 89 -1.52 8.29 -16.50
N SER A 90 -2.48 7.42 -16.13
CA SER A 90 -2.37 6.62 -14.92
C SER A 90 -1.24 5.59 -15.01
N VAL A 91 -0.58 5.31 -13.88
CA VAL A 91 0.53 4.36 -13.81
C VAL A 91 0.11 3.08 -13.10
N SER A 92 0.40 1.94 -13.73
CA SER A 92 0.17 0.60 -13.19
C SER A 92 1.48 -0.19 -13.14
N ALA A 93 1.57 -1.17 -12.24
CA ALA A 93 2.71 -2.08 -12.19
C ALA A 93 2.38 -3.41 -12.86
N GLU A 94 3.31 -3.92 -13.66
CA GLU A 94 3.28 -5.28 -14.19
C GLU A 94 4.23 -6.16 -13.37
N VAL A 95 3.70 -7.29 -12.88
CA VAL A 95 4.40 -8.24 -12.00
C VAL A 95 4.12 -9.67 -12.46
N GLU A 96 4.97 -10.62 -12.08
CA GLU A 96 4.67 -12.03 -12.27
C GLU A 96 3.83 -12.54 -11.10
N TYR A 97 2.59 -12.97 -11.37
CA TYR A 97 1.71 -13.50 -10.35
C TYR A 97 0.87 -14.68 -10.88
N CYS A 98 0.93 -15.78 -10.15
CA CYS A 98 0.30 -17.06 -10.51
C CYS A 98 0.78 -17.59 -11.88
N GLY A 99 2.07 -17.43 -12.20
CA GLY A 99 2.67 -17.90 -13.46
C GLY A 99 2.23 -17.09 -14.69
N GLN A 100 1.70 -15.88 -14.48
CA GLN A 100 1.24 -14.99 -15.54
C GLN A 100 1.69 -13.56 -15.25
N ARG A 101 2.00 -12.79 -16.30
CA ARG A 101 2.16 -11.34 -16.17
C ARG A 101 0.81 -10.71 -15.88
N ARG A 102 0.71 -9.99 -14.77
CA ARG A 102 -0.49 -9.27 -14.36
C ARG A 102 -0.19 -7.81 -14.14
N THR A 103 -1.11 -6.96 -14.58
CA THR A 103 -1.04 -5.52 -14.36
C THR A 103 -1.98 -5.14 -13.22
N PHE A 104 -1.45 -4.44 -12.22
CA PHE A 104 -2.21 -3.90 -11.10
C PHE A 104 -2.13 -2.37 -11.09
N THR A 105 -3.28 -1.74 -10.94
CA THR A 105 -3.38 -0.28 -10.81
C THR A 105 -2.84 0.20 -9.46
N ALA A 106 -2.49 1.48 -9.39
CA ALA A 106 -2.13 2.13 -8.12
C ALA A 106 -3.20 1.93 -7.04
N VAL A 107 -4.48 2.05 -7.40
CA VAL A 107 -5.63 1.86 -6.50
C VAL A 107 -5.69 0.44 -5.97
N GLN A 108 -5.55 -0.59 -6.82
CA GLN A 108 -5.56 -1.99 -6.40
C GLN A 108 -4.40 -2.32 -5.46
N LEU A 109 -3.18 -1.88 -5.80
CA LEU A 109 -2.01 -2.11 -4.95
C LEU A 109 -2.15 -1.39 -3.61
N PHE A 110 -2.67 -0.16 -3.62
CA PHE A 110 -2.85 0.58 -2.39
C PHE A 110 -3.94 -0.05 -1.52
N ALA A 111 -5.03 -0.55 -2.11
CA ALA A 111 -6.07 -1.31 -1.40
C ALA A 111 -5.52 -2.58 -0.73
N MET A 112 -4.62 -3.32 -1.40
CA MET A 112 -3.97 -4.48 -0.79
C MET A 112 -3.16 -4.11 0.46
N LEU A 113 -2.43 -2.99 0.41
CA LEU A 113 -1.69 -2.48 1.57
C LEU A 113 -2.64 -2.02 2.68
N LEU A 114 -3.68 -1.24 2.36
CA LEU A 114 -4.67 -0.78 3.34
C LEU A 114 -5.37 -1.93 4.04
N ARG A 115 -5.79 -2.98 3.30
CA ARG A 115 -6.39 -4.18 3.89
C ARG A 115 -5.47 -4.88 4.87
N HIS A 116 -4.17 -4.96 4.57
CA HIS A 116 -3.18 -5.55 5.46
C HIS A 116 -3.01 -4.75 6.76
N LEU A 117 -2.92 -3.42 6.66
CA LEU A 117 -2.83 -2.54 7.83
C LEU A 117 -4.10 -2.61 8.69
N ALA A 118 -5.28 -2.62 8.05
CA ALA A 118 -6.55 -2.79 8.73
C ALA A 118 -6.66 -4.16 9.42
N ALA A 119 -6.24 -5.25 8.76
CA ALA A 119 -6.21 -6.58 9.38
C ALA A 119 -5.27 -6.66 10.59
N THR A 120 -4.16 -5.91 10.61
CA THR A 120 -3.32 -5.78 11.79
C THR A 120 -4.05 -5.06 12.93
N ALA A 121 -4.75 -3.97 12.62
CA ALA A 121 -5.56 -3.27 13.62
C ALA A 121 -6.74 -4.10 14.15
N GLU A 122 -7.40 -4.86 13.30
CA GLU A 122 -8.54 -5.71 13.68
C GLU A 122 -8.12 -6.87 14.57
N ARG A 123 -6.94 -7.47 14.32
CA ARG A 123 -6.37 -8.50 15.20
C ARG A 123 -6.08 -7.97 16.60
N ASP A 124 -5.53 -6.76 16.68
CA ASP A 124 -5.26 -6.07 17.95
C ASP A 124 -6.55 -5.61 18.65
N HIS A 125 -7.55 -5.16 17.87
CA HIS A 125 -8.82 -4.66 18.39
C HIS A 125 -9.79 -5.80 18.78
N GLY A 126 -9.65 -6.99 18.19
CA GLY A 126 -10.52 -8.15 18.41
C GLY A 126 -11.85 -8.11 17.65
N SER A 127 -12.08 -7.10 16.80
CA SER A 127 -13.27 -7.00 15.95
C SER A 127 -13.01 -6.19 14.68
N ALA A 128 -13.93 -6.26 13.72
CA ALA A 128 -13.83 -5.56 12.45
C ALA A 128 -13.91 -4.03 12.63
N LEU A 129 -13.03 -3.29 11.96
CA LEU A 129 -12.98 -1.83 11.99
C LEU A 129 -13.52 -1.28 10.68
N ARG A 130 -14.69 -0.63 10.73
CA ARG A 130 -15.40 -0.15 9.52
C ARG A 130 -15.04 1.27 9.08
N GLU A 131 -14.43 2.04 9.97
CA GLU A 131 -14.12 3.45 9.72
C GLU A 131 -12.63 3.72 9.88
N ALA A 132 -12.07 4.36 8.87
CA ALA A 132 -10.66 4.72 8.83
C ALA A 132 -10.46 6.17 8.37
N VAL A 133 -9.47 6.82 8.97
CA VAL A 133 -8.90 8.09 8.51
C VAL A 133 -7.51 7.79 7.94
N ILE A 134 -7.27 8.19 6.70
CA ILE A 134 -6.02 7.91 5.98
C ILE A 134 -5.29 9.22 5.69
N ALA A 135 -4.03 9.35 6.14
CA ALA A 135 -3.22 10.52 5.88
C ALA A 135 -2.70 10.55 4.42
N VAL A 136 -2.81 11.71 3.79
CA VAL A 136 -2.31 11.98 2.43
C VAL A 136 -1.45 13.24 2.41
N PRO A 137 -0.46 13.36 1.50
CA PRO A 137 0.36 14.56 1.38
C PRO A 137 -0.51 15.79 1.10
N HIS A 138 -0.17 16.94 1.70
CA HIS A 138 -0.91 18.20 1.49
C HIS A 138 -1.03 18.56 0.00
N ARG A 139 0.04 18.30 -0.77
CA ARG A 139 0.15 18.53 -2.22
C ARG A 139 -0.69 17.60 -3.11
N TYR A 140 -1.40 16.61 -2.54
CA TYR A 140 -2.24 15.74 -3.36
C TYR A 140 -3.41 16.49 -3.98
N SER A 141 -3.61 16.30 -5.29
CA SER A 141 -4.76 16.81 -6.03
C SER A 141 -6.07 16.14 -5.58
N ALA A 142 -7.21 16.69 -6.00
CA ALA A 142 -8.52 16.09 -5.75
C ALA A 142 -8.60 14.65 -6.30
N GLU A 143 -8.09 14.42 -7.51
CA GLU A 143 -8.06 13.10 -8.15
C GLU A 143 -7.19 12.10 -7.36
N GLN A 144 -6.02 12.54 -6.89
CA GLN A 144 -5.13 11.70 -6.09
C GLN A 144 -5.77 11.33 -4.75
N ARG A 145 -6.47 12.28 -4.11
CA ARG A 145 -7.25 12.03 -2.89
C ARG A 145 -8.39 11.06 -3.16
N GLN A 146 -9.09 11.21 -4.29
CA GLN A 146 -10.15 10.30 -4.70
C GLN A 146 -9.62 8.89 -4.93
N ALA A 147 -8.46 8.73 -5.57
CA ALA A 147 -7.83 7.42 -5.75
C ALA A 147 -7.49 6.73 -4.41
N VAL A 148 -7.09 7.47 -3.37
CA VAL A 148 -6.90 6.91 -2.02
C VAL A 148 -8.23 6.47 -1.40
N LEU A 149 -9.29 7.26 -1.57
CA LEU A 149 -10.64 6.87 -1.12
C LEU A 149 -11.14 5.63 -1.84
N ASP A 150 -10.91 5.51 -3.14
CA ASP A 150 -11.29 4.34 -3.92
C ASP A 150 -10.51 3.10 -3.49
N ALA A 151 -9.22 3.25 -3.17
CA ALA A 151 -8.41 2.18 -2.59
C ALA A 151 -8.93 1.76 -1.22
N ALA A 152 -9.38 2.71 -0.39
CA ALA A 152 -9.98 2.42 0.91
C ALA A 152 -11.30 1.64 0.75
N ARG A 153 -12.19 2.08 -0.16
CA ARG A 153 -13.44 1.36 -0.46
C ARG A 153 -13.17 -0.05 -0.98
N LEU A 154 -12.15 -0.23 -1.81
CA LEU A 154 -11.77 -1.54 -2.34
C LEU A 154 -11.15 -2.45 -1.25
N ALA A 155 -10.53 -1.86 -0.23
CA ALA A 155 -10.04 -2.60 0.94
C ALA A 155 -11.18 -3.03 1.88
N GLY A 156 -12.37 -2.41 1.77
CA GLY A 156 -13.51 -2.63 2.68
C GLY A 156 -13.28 -2.03 4.05
#